data_AF-A0A1K1N071-F1
#
_entry.id   AF-A0A1K1N071-F1
#
_cell.length_a   1.000
_cell.length_b   1.000
_cell.length_c   1.000
_cell.angle_alpha   90.00
_cell.angle_beta   90.00
_cell.angle_gamma   90.00
#
_symmetry.space_group_name_H-M   'P 1'
#
loop_
_entity.id
_entity.type
_entity.pdbx_description
1 polymer ?
#
loop_
_entity_poly.entity_id
_entity_poly.type
_entity_poly.pdbx_seq_one_letter_code
_entity_poly.pdbx_strand_id
1 'polypeptide(L)'
;MVGYWKVSKNEAPLPPDTFGIEADGTYIMQGVNCGVDIRGKAHVFDGEIFTRLILPGKGPIGFILKPDGQGSLTFTSTRTQRNATYSKLPGNPCPSGAISRPDVAPK
;
A
#
# COMPACT_ATOMS: atom_id res chain seq x y z
N MET A 1 8.50 9.42 -0.88
CA MET A 1 7.34 9.70 -0.01
C MET A 1 7.27 8.62 1.05
N VAL A 2 7.70 8.92 2.28
CA VAL A 2 7.56 8.02 3.43
C VAL A 2 6.27 8.39 4.15
N GLY A 3 5.51 7.39 4.58
CA GLY A 3 4.28 7.60 5.34
C GLY A 3 3.22 6.53 5.09
N TYR A 4 2.07 6.76 5.69
CA TYR A 4 0.93 5.86 5.69
C TYR A 4 -0.26 6.51 4.99
N TRP A 5 -1.07 5.69 4.35
CA TRP A 5 -2.15 6.13 3.47
C TRP A 5 -3.36 5.24 3.68
N LYS A 6 -4.56 5.83 3.63
CA LYS A 6 -5.82 5.07 3.63
C LYS A 6 -6.62 5.38 2.39
N VAL A 7 -7.37 4.40 1.90
CA VAL A 7 -8.40 4.64 0.87
C VAL A 7 -9.41 5.69 1.38
N SER A 8 -9.60 6.76 0.61
CA SER A 8 -10.59 7.81 0.89
C SER A 8 -11.72 7.84 -0.14
N LYS A 9 -11.46 7.39 -1.37
CA LYS A 9 -12.46 7.17 -2.42
C LYS A 9 -12.11 5.91 -3.20
N ASN A 10 -13.11 5.09 -3.51
CA ASN A 10 -12.92 3.88 -4.31
C ASN A 10 -14.15 3.61 -5.17
N GLU A 11 -13.93 3.39 -6.47
CA GLU A 11 -14.99 2.97 -7.41
C GLU A 11 -15.26 1.45 -7.34
N ALA A 12 -14.41 0.69 -6.63
CA ALA A 12 -14.64 -0.71 -6.29
C ALA A 12 -15.13 -0.85 -4.83
N PRO A 13 -16.08 -1.77 -4.55
CA PRO A 13 -16.44 -2.14 -3.19
C PRO A 13 -15.34 -3.05 -2.63
N LEU A 14 -14.20 -2.48 -2.28
CA LEU A 14 -13.16 -3.15 -1.51
C LEU A 14 -13.17 -2.60 -0.08
N PRO A 15 -12.95 -3.45 0.94
CA PRO A 15 -12.78 -2.97 2.30
C PRO A 15 -11.64 -1.94 2.35
N PRO A 16 -11.71 -0.96 3.25
CA PRO A 16 -10.69 0.08 3.34
C PRO A 16 -9.35 -0.56 3.73
N ASP A 17 -8.41 -0.54 2.79
CA ASP A 17 -7.02 -0.91 3.04
C ASP A 17 -6.20 0.31 3.45
N THR A 18 -5.26 0.05 4.36
CA THR A 18 -4.20 1.00 4.68
C THR A 18 -2.90 0.46 4.11
N PHE A 19 -2.04 1.35 3.62
CA PHE A 19 -0.69 0.95 3.24
C PHE A 19 0.33 1.96 3.71
N GLY A 20 1.55 1.49 3.90
CA GLY A 20 2.71 2.26 4.33
C GLY A 20 3.88 2.11 3.36
N ILE A 21 4.67 3.18 3.25
CA ILE A 21 5.99 3.17 2.64
C ILE A 21 6.99 3.62 3.70
N GLU A 22 7.89 2.71 4.07
CA GLU A 22 8.95 2.95 5.04
C GLU A 22 10.17 3.62 4.37
N ALA A 23 11.06 4.19 5.18
CA ALA A 23 12.24 4.91 4.70
C ALA A 23 13.23 4.02 3.93
N ASP A 24 13.22 2.71 4.18
CA ASP A 24 14.05 1.70 3.50
C ASP A 24 13.40 1.15 2.20
N GLY A 25 12.34 1.80 1.73
CA GLY A 25 11.57 1.40 0.55
C GLY A 25 10.65 0.21 0.80
N THR A 26 10.44 -0.23 2.04
CA THR A 26 9.47 -1.29 2.32
C THR A 26 8.04 -0.81 2.12
N TYR A 27 7.26 -1.61 1.39
CA TYR A 27 5.83 -1.45 1.20
C TYR A 27 5.09 -2.42 2.11
N ILE A 28 4.08 -1.95 2.84
CA ILE A 28 3.24 -2.77 3.71
C ILE A 28 1.78 -2.43 3.43
N MET A 29 0.93 -3.43 3.17
CA MET A 29 -0.52 -3.30 3.14
C MET A 29 -1.09 -4.00 4.38
N GLN A 30 -1.98 -3.30 5.08
CA GLN A 30 -2.62 -3.78 6.29
C GLN A 30 -4.13 -3.65 6.15
N GLY A 31 -4.81 -4.78 6.30
CA GLY A 31 -6.26 -4.86 6.31
C GLY A 31 -6.88 -4.30 7.59
N VAL A 32 -8.21 -4.28 7.62
CA VAL A 32 -9.02 -3.67 8.70
C VAL A 32 -8.76 -4.22 10.10
N ASN A 33 -8.25 -5.45 10.21
CA ASN A 33 -7.92 -6.10 11.50
C ASN A 33 -6.44 -5.93 11.89
N CYS A 34 -5.71 -5.03 11.23
CA CYS A 34 -4.27 -4.80 11.43
C CYS A 34 -3.36 -6.01 11.11
N GLY A 35 -3.88 -7.03 10.42
CA GLY A 35 -3.06 -8.07 9.81
C GLY A 35 -2.27 -7.51 8.62
N VAL A 36 -1.02 -7.95 8.45
CA VAL A 36 -0.23 -7.62 7.24
C VAL A 36 -0.66 -8.56 6.13
N ASP A 37 -1.34 -8.01 5.12
CA ASP A 37 -1.80 -8.77 3.96
C ASP A 37 -0.70 -8.87 2.91
N ILE A 38 0.10 -7.81 2.73
CA ILE A 38 1.18 -7.75 1.75
C ILE A 38 2.38 -7.01 2.34
N ARG A 39 3.58 -7.59 2.20
CA ARG A 39 4.87 -6.91 2.44
C ARG A 39 5.75 -7.06 1.21
N GLY A 40 6.39 -5.97 0.79
CA GLY A 40 7.21 -5.94 -0.41
C GLY A 40 8.15 -4.74 -0.46
N LYS A 41 8.67 -4.45 -1.66
CA LYS A 41 9.49 -3.27 -1.92
C LYS A 41 8.77 -2.33 -2.88
N ALA A 42 8.83 -1.04 -2.56
CA ALA A 42 8.40 0.05 -3.41
C ALA A 42 9.63 0.75 -4.00
N HIS A 43 9.50 1.16 -5.26
CA HIS A 43 10.43 2.05 -5.93
C HIS A 43 9.74 3.40 -6.15
N VAL A 44 10.44 4.50 -5.86
CA VAL A 44 9.93 5.85 -6.12
C VAL A 44 10.71 6.43 -7.29
N PHE A 45 10.00 6.80 -8.35
CA PHE A 45 10.58 7.37 -9.56
C PHE A 45 9.67 8.49 -10.06
N ASP A 46 10.25 9.67 -10.32
CA ASP A 46 9.53 10.88 -10.75
C ASP A 46 8.30 11.23 -9.88
N GLY A 47 8.42 11.05 -8.56
CA GLY A 47 7.34 11.29 -7.60
C GLY A 47 6.24 10.22 -7.57
N GLU A 48 6.23 9.28 -8.52
CA GLU A 48 5.34 8.13 -8.54
C GLU A 48 5.93 6.96 -7.72
N ILE A 49 5.04 6.12 -7.19
CA ILE A 49 5.41 4.93 -6.43
C ILE A 49 5.04 3.70 -7.24
N PHE A 50 6.01 2.81 -7.43
CA PHE A 50 5.86 1.53 -8.11
C PHE A 50 6.06 0.41 -7.10
N THR A 51 5.06 -0.46 -6.94
CA THR A 51 5.18 -1.68 -6.14
C THR A 51 4.54 -2.87 -6.85
N ARG A 52 5.05 -4.06 -6.53
CA ARG A 52 4.50 -5.33 -7.02
C ARG A 52 3.61 -5.91 -5.92
N LEU A 53 2.31 -6.07 -6.19
CA LEU A 53 1.40 -6.80 -5.31
C LEU A 53 1.26 -8.23 -5.81
N ILE A 54 1.39 -9.22 -4.92
CA ILE A 54 1.13 -10.63 -5.25
C ILE A 54 -0.27 -10.96 -4.73
N LEU A 55 -1.21 -11.16 -5.63
CA LEU A 55 -2.58 -11.54 -5.28
C LEU A 55 -2.72 -13.07 -5.26
N PRO A 56 -3.14 -13.68 -4.13
CA PRO A 56 -3.36 -15.12 -4.06
C PRO A 56 -4.26 -15.63 -5.19
N GLY A 57 -3.81 -16.68 -5.89
CA GLY A 57 -4.53 -17.30 -7.01
C GLY A 57 -4.60 -16.48 -8.31
N LYS A 58 -4.03 -15.27 -8.37
CA LYS A 58 -4.02 -14.42 -9.57
C LYS A 58 -2.62 -14.09 -10.09
N GLY A 59 -1.63 -14.05 -9.19
CA GLY A 59 -0.25 -13.69 -9.54
C GLY A 59 0.07 -12.21 -9.30
N PRO A 60 1.23 -11.74 -9.78
CA PRO A 60 1.70 -10.39 -9.53
C PRO A 60 0.96 -9.34 -10.37
N ILE A 61 0.67 -8.20 -9.78
CA ILE A 61 0.20 -6.99 -10.46
C ILE A 61 1.10 -5.81 -10.13
N GLY A 62 1.22 -4.88 -11.08
CA GLY A 62 1.83 -3.57 -10.84
C GLY A 62 0.83 -2.65 -10.13
N PHE A 63 1.25 -2.06 -9.03
CA PHE A 63 0.50 -1.06 -8.28
C PHE A 63 1.28 0.24 -8.33
N ILE A 64 0.76 1.17 -9.14
CA ILE A 64 1.41 2.45 -9.43
C ILE A 64 0.55 3.55 -8.80
N LEU A 65 1.12 4.28 -7.85
CA LEU A 65 0.44 5.40 -7.19
C LEU A 65 1.05 6.70 -7.65
N LYS A 66 0.19 7.63 -8.07
CA LYS A 66 0.58 8.95 -8.55
C LYS A 66 0.11 10.04 -7.59
N PRO A 67 0.91 11.05 -7.27
CA PRO A 67 0.45 12.23 -6.54
C PRO A 67 -0.62 13.00 -7.32
N ASP A 68 -1.66 13.47 -6.65
CA ASP A 68 -2.71 14.32 -7.25
C ASP A 68 -2.38 15.83 -7.23
N GLY A 69 -1.25 16.21 -6.61
CA GLY A 69 -0.86 17.61 -6.40
C GLY A 69 -1.55 18.30 -5.21
N GLN A 70 -2.51 17.65 -4.56
CA GLN A 70 -3.26 18.15 -3.39
C GLN A 70 -2.89 17.40 -2.10
N GLY A 71 -1.91 16.50 -2.18
CA GLY A 71 -1.41 15.73 -1.04
C GLY A 71 -2.04 14.35 -0.89
N SER A 72 -2.83 13.89 -1.88
CA SER A 72 -3.31 12.51 -1.97
C SER A 72 -2.53 11.72 -3.03
N LEU A 73 -2.73 10.41 -3.01
CA LEU A 73 -2.27 9.50 -4.06
C LEU A 73 -3.47 8.96 -4.83
N THR A 74 -3.31 8.73 -6.12
CA THR A 74 -4.31 8.10 -6.98
C THR A 74 -3.76 6.81 -7.57
N PHE A 75 -4.66 5.86 -7.79
CA PHE A 75 -4.40 4.59 -8.44
C PHE A 75 -5.52 4.31 -9.44
N THR A 76 -5.15 3.85 -10.63
CA THR A 76 -6.09 3.28 -11.58
C THR A 76 -5.76 1.81 -11.77
N SER A 77 -6.72 0.95 -11.47
CA SER A 77 -6.59 -0.49 -11.68
C SER A 77 -6.44 -0.81 -13.16
N THR A 78 -5.31 -1.40 -13.55
CA THR A 78 -5.09 -1.85 -14.94
C THR A 78 -6.09 -2.91 -15.36
N ARG A 79 -6.60 -3.72 -14.42
CA ARG A 79 -7.58 -4.78 -14.66
C ARG A 79 -9.00 -4.26 -14.87
N THR A 80 -9.45 -3.30 -14.05
CA THR A 80 -10.85 -2.88 -14.00
C THR A 80 -11.09 -1.45 -14.46
N GLN A 81 -10.02 -0.68 -14.71
CA GLN A 81 -10.04 0.74 -15.05
C GLN A 81 -10.74 1.62 -13.99
N ARG A 82 -10.91 1.09 -12.78
CA ARG A 82 -11.51 1.78 -11.64
C ARG A 82 -10.46 2.54 -10.86
N ASN A 83 -10.83 3.72 -10.40
CA ASN A 83 -9.97 4.62 -9.66
C ASN A 83 -10.12 4.45 -8.15
N ALA A 84 -9.02 4.69 -7.45
CA ALA A 84 -8.98 4.88 -6.01
C ALA A 84 -8.12 6.10 -5.66
N THR A 85 -8.52 6.80 -4.60
CA THR A 85 -7.77 7.89 -3.99
C THR A 85 -7.38 7.51 -2.57
N TYR A 86 -6.17 7.87 -2.17
CA TYR A 86 -5.62 7.61 -0.85
C TYR A 86 -5.19 8.89 -0.18
N SER A 87 -5.72 9.13 1.02
CA SER A 87 -5.36 10.28 1.84
C SER A 87 -4.25 9.90 2.81
N LYS A 88 -3.33 10.85 3.05
CA LYS A 88 -2.21 10.67 3.97
C LYS A 88 -2.71 10.55 5.41
N LEU A 89 -2.13 9.62 6.15
CA LEU A 89 -2.34 9.46 7.58
C LEU A 89 -1.21 10.13 8.37
N PRO A 90 -1.47 10.59 9.60
CA PRO A 90 -0.45 11.17 10.47
C PRO A 90 0.58 10.13 10.95
N GLY A 91 0.24 8.84 10.91
CA GLY A 91 1.11 7.74 11.32
C GLY A 91 0.51 6.39 10.97
N ASN A 92 1.15 5.30 11.41
CA ASN A 92 0.66 3.95 11.21
C ASN A 92 -0.60 3.71 12.05
N PRO A 93 -1.78 3.43 11.46
CA PRO A 93 -2.98 3.09 12.23
C PRO A 93 -2.87 1.70 12.90
N CYS A 94 -1.94 0.86 12.46
CA CYS A 94 -1.71 -0.50 12.91
C CYS A 94 -0.21 -0.72 13.28
N PRO A 95 0.30 -0.06 14.32
CA PRO A 95 1.72 -0.09 14.68
C PRO A 95 2.21 -1.50 15.02
N SER A 96 1.38 -2.30 15.69
CA SER A 96 1.72 -3.68 16.10
C SER A 96 1.85 -4.64 14.91
N GLY A 97 1.06 -4.43 13.85
CA GLY A 97 1.09 -5.29 12.66
C GLY A 97 2.33 -5.07 11.78
N ALA A 98 2.85 -3.83 11.72
CA ALA A 98 4.03 -3.52 10.91
C ALA A 98 5.34 -4.09 11.47
N ILE A 99 5.35 -4.47 12.75
CA ILE A 99 6.52 -5.01 13.47
C ILE A 99 6.79 -6.47 13.10
N SER A 100 5.87 -7.19 12.46
CA SER A 100 6.09 -8.56 11.96
C SER A 100 7.10 -8.56 10.80
N ARG A 101 8.38 -8.42 11.13
CA ARG A 101 9.50 -8.80 10.26
C ARG A 101 9.46 -10.32 10.14
N PRO A 102 9.42 -10.90 8.93
CA PRO A 102 9.75 -12.31 8.78
C PRO A 102 11.27 -12.43 8.85
N ASP A 103 11.82 -12.43 10.06
CA ASP A 103 13.19 -12.84 10.41
C ASP A 103 13.20 -12.89 11.95
N VAL A 104 13.26 -14.03 12.64
CA VAL A 104 14.26 -15.10 12.54
C VAL A 104 13.60 -16.39 13.06
N ALA A 105 13.63 -17.48 12.29
CA ALA A 105 13.37 -18.81 12.84
C ALA A 105 14.49 -19.15 13.83
N PRO A 106 14.20 -19.54 15.08
CA PRO A 106 15.24 -20.06 15.96
C PRO A 106 15.75 -21.38 15.36
N LYS A 107 17.07 -21.47 15.18
CA LYS A 107 17.79 -22.73 14.96
C LYS A 107 17.62 -23.66 16.15
#